data_AF-A0A5N5LVP5-F1
#
_entry.id   AF-A0A5N5LVP5-F1
#
_cell.length_a   1.000
_cell.length_b   1.000
_cell.length_c   1.000
_cell.angle_alpha   90.00
_cell.angle_beta   90.00
_cell.angle_gamma   90.00
#
_symmetry.space_group_name_H-M   'P 1'
#
loop_
_entity.id
_entity.type
_entity.pdbx_description
1 polymer ?
#
loop_
_entity_poly.entity_id
_entity_poly.type
_entity_poly.pdbx_seq_one_letter_code
_entity_poly.pdbx_strand_id
1 'polypeptide(L)'
;MRAFQRLRQAFSRNSSSTRSSSSQRASVAASASVTAGLVAVPVVMASNYYAASVTKPQLGPDAVPEEALSRPHHVKKRNGTTASFKNIYPSAGTMYNTWTFYKGLYAAKMGGELDPPDTTPPTVTVRKPTFLPTRWSSPSLRATWLGHACYYVEYPSGLRVLFDPVFEDRCSPLSWLGPARYTPRPCDLADLPFVDAVVISHSHYDHLSHPTVNELAKRFPDAHFFVGLGLEKWFRSGGIKQVTEMDWWETTDVTLTPKDSANPDNRKDSSTPSSAKSTTSGPGLGEPITARIGCLPAQHSSGRTLTDKDCTLWCSWSVTSSSPSSPTPRSVWFGGDTGYRAVPKVARTRAEDGSLLPHDPEADWEPPYDTLPVCPQFEQIGKLRGPFDLGLIPIGAYDPRWLFSHMHANPYDAVEIFRDTRCNKAMGIHWGTWVLTSEEVLEPPRQLRMALRRRGMEEEGVFDVCEIGESREFYSSDLGRLDLV
;
A
#
# COMPACT_ATOMS: atom_id res chain seq x y z
N MET A 1 14.99 29.72 -40.56
CA MET A 1 14.59 30.95 -41.28
C MET A 1 13.08 31.11 -41.15
N ARG A 2 12.62 32.22 -40.55
CA ARG A 2 11.25 32.78 -40.53
C ARG A 2 10.15 31.76 -40.09
N ALA A 3 9.61 31.80 -38.88
CA ALA A 3 8.98 32.96 -38.27
C ALA A 3 9.00 32.86 -36.72
N PHE A 4 9.66 33.83 -36.12
CA PHE A 4 9.50 34.27 -34.74
C PHE A 4 8.96 35.72 -34.82
N GLN A 5 8.26 36.17 -33.77
CA GLN A 5 7.87 37.56 -33.42
C GLN A 5 6.41 37.95 -33.68
N ARG A 6 5.68 38.06 -32.55
CA ARG A 6 4.44 38.81 -32.20
C ARG A 6 3.72 37.90 -31.18
N LEU A 7 3.66 38.13 -29.87
CA LEU A 7 3.35 39.34 -29.11
C LEU A 7 3.98 39.26 -27.70
N ARG A 8 4.72 40.30 -27.30
CA ARG A 8 5.01 40.67 -25.90
C ARG A 8 4.69 42.15 -25.79
N GLN A 9 3.64 42.52 -25.07
CA GLN A 9 3.45 43.77 -24.29
C GLN A 9 1.97 43.99 -23.96
N ALA A 10 1.73 44.71 -22.84
CA ALA A 10 0.47 45.02 -22.14
C ALA A 10 0.07 43.91 -21.14
N PHE A 11 0.07 44.09 -19.81
CA PHE A 11 -0.16 45.28 -18.99
C PHE A 11 0.73 45.30 -17.73
N SER A 12 1.35 46.44 -17.46
CA SER A 12 1.87 46.86 -16.16
C SER A 12 1.40 48.30 -15.94
N ARG A 13 1.08 48.62 -14.68
CA ARG A 13 0.64 49.90 -14.09
C ARG A 13 -0.87 50.07 -13.94
N ASN A 14 -1.34 49.97 -12.70
CA ASN A 14 -1.70 51.20 -12.00
C ASN A 14 -1.59 51.05 -10.47
N SER A 15 -0.95 52.03 -9.86
CA SER A 15 -0.75 52.21 -8.44
C SER A 15 -1.77 53.18 -7.84
N SER A 16 -1.97 53.05 -6.52
CA SER A 16 -2.35 54.09 -5.56
C SER A 16 -3.73 54.77 -5.65
N SER A 17 -4.57 54.50 -4.65
CA SER A 17 -5.41 55.54 -4.03
C SER A 17 -5.63 55.19 -2.56
N THR A 18 -5.08 56.04 -1.69
CA THR A 18 -5.30 56.12 -0.25
C THR A 18 -6.62 56.84 0.07
N ARG A 19 -7.41 56.33 1.03
CA ARG A 19 -8.24 57.21 1.87
C ARG A 19 -8.50 56.59 3.25
N SER A 20 -8.27 57.43 4.24
CA SER A 20 -8.39 57.19 5.67
C SER A 20 -9.83 57.16 6.16
N SER A 21 -10.10 56.34 7.18
CA SER A 21 -11.05 56.72 8.23
C SER A 21 -10.60 56.14 9.57
N SER A 22 -10.72 56.98 10.58
CA SER A 22 -10.16 56.95 11.93
C SER A 22 -10.87 56.00 12.90
N SER A 23 -10.08 55.56 13.88
CA SER A 23 -10.41 55.51 15.32
C SER A 23 -11.49 54.52 15.80
N GLN A 24 -11.05 53.50 16.53
CA GLN A 24 -11.29 53.45 17.98
C GLN A 24 -10.28 52.52 18.67
N ARG A 25 -9.57 53.08 19.66
CA ARG A 25 -8.72 52.38 20.63
C ARG A 25 -9.62 51.82 21.74
N ALA A 26 -9.42 50.57 22.10
CA ALA A 26 -9.64 50.09 23.46
C ALA A 26 -8.36 49.35 23.90
N SER A 27 -7.80 49.83 25.01
CA SER A 27 -6.57 49.36 25.66
C SER A 27 -6.86 48.25 26.66
N VAL A 28 -5.75 47.64 27.17
CA VAL A 28 -5.59 46.80 28.38
C VAL A 28 -5.47 45.31 28.00
N ALA A 29 -4.44 44.53 28.35
CA ALA A 29 -3.28 44.68 29.22
C ALA A 29 -2.13 43.81 28.69
N ALA A 30 -0.90 44.21 28.99
CA ALA A 30 0.30 43.41 28.79
C ALA A 30 0.40 42.32 29.88
N SER A 31 0.68 41.08 29.45
CA SER A 31 1.07 39.98 30.32
C SER A 31 2.28 39.27 29.70
N ALA A 32 3.35 39.22 30.49
CA ALA A 32 4.66 38.64 30.27
C ALA A 32 4.81 37.56 29.19
N SER A 33 5.71 37.82 28.24
CA SER A 33 6.30 36.82 27.34
C SER A 33 7.21 35.89 28.15
N VAL A 34 6.73 34.68 28.46
CA VAL A 34 7.62 33.57 28.84
C VAL A 34 8.19 33.02 27.54
N THR A 35 9.38 33.50 27.16
CA THR A 35 10.22 32.82 26.18
C THR A 35 10.67 31.50 26.80
N ALA A 36 9.88 30.45 26.61
CA ALA A 36 10.36 29.08 26.72
C ALA A 36 11.34 28.88 25.56
N GLY A 37 12.63 29.07 25.84
CA GLY A 37 13.69 28.63 24.95
C GLY A 37 13.56 27.13 24.77
N LEU A 38 12.99 26.71 23.65
CA LEU A 38 13.17 25.37 23.11
C LEU A 38 14.66 25.24 22.80
N VAL A 39 15.42 24.76 23.79
CA VAL A 39 16.70 24.15 23.53
C VAL A 39 16.38 22.93 22.69
N ALA A 40 16.59 23.04 21.38
CA ALA A 40 16.65 21.89 20.50
C ALA A 40 17.78 21.00 21.03
N VAL A 41 17.43 20.02 21.86
CA VAL A 41 18.33 18.93 22.16
C VAL A 41 18.55 18.24 20.81
N PRO A 42 19.77 18.20 20.27
CA PRO A 42 20.00 17.42 19.09
C PRO A 42 19.71 15.98 19.50
N VAL A 43 18.62 15.42 18.98
CA VAL A 43 18.45 13.98 19.01
C VAL A 43 19.61 13.46 18.18
N VAL A 44 20.67 13.03 18.85
CA VAL A 44 21.72 12.23 18.25
C VAL A 44 21.01 10.94 17.84
N MET A 45 20.49 10.92 16.61
CA MET A 45 19.98 9.73 15.97
C MET A 45 21.16 8.78 15.87
N ALA A 46 21.28 7.85 16.82
CA ALA A 46 22.07 6.65 16.62
C ALA A 46 21.35 5.87 15.51
N SER A 47 21.62 6.25 14.26
CA SER A 47 21.18 5.55 13.06
C SER A 47 21.97 4.25 13.00
N ASN A 48 21.53 3.23 13.76
CA ASN A 48 22.03 1.89 13.58
C ASN A 48 21.56 1.42 12.21
N TYR A 49 22.40 1.62 11.21
CA TYR A 49 22.16 1.14 9.87
C TYR A 49 22.25 -0.38 9.87
N TYR A 50 21.25 -1.02 9.27
CA TYR A 50 21.18 -2.45 9.11
C TYR A 50 21.56 -2.81 7.66
N ALA A 51 22.22 -3.95 7.49
CA ALA A 51 22.41 -4.57 6.19
C ALA A 51 21.49 -5.79 6.08
N ALA A 52 20.77 -5.90 4.96
CA ALA A 52 19.90 -7.04 4.67
C ALA A 52 20.68 -8.18 4.02
N SER A 53 20.48 -9.39 4.54
CA SER A 53 20.81 -10.65 3.90
C SER A 53 19.52 -11.37 3.55
N VAL A 54 19.35 -11.76 2.29
CA VAL A 54 18.11 -12.37 1.78
C VAL A 54 18.43 -13.76 1.23
N THR A 55 17.71 -14.79 1.70
CA THR A 55 17.88 -16.14 1.19
C THR A 55 17.25 -16.28 -0.20
N LYS A 56 17.68 -17.28 -0.97
CA LYS A 56 17.05 -17.54 -2.27
C LYS A 56 15.57 -17.92 -2.06
N PRO A 57 14.61 -17.33 -2.80
CA PRO A 57 13.21 -17.75 -2.75
C PRO A 57 13.05 -19.24 -3.02
N GLN A 58 12.20 -19.89 -2.22
CA GLN A 58 11.97 -21.32 -2.30
C GLN A 58 10.48 -21.63 -2.13
N LEU A 59 10.02 -22.60 -2.91
CA LEU A 59 8.74 -23.27 -2.71
C LEU A 59 8.93 -24.39 -1.69
N GLY A 60 8.07 -24.49 -0.68
CA GLY A 60 8.05 -25.62 0.25
C GLY A 60 8.66 -25.48 1.66
N PRO A 61 9.41 -24.42 2.04
CA PRO A 61 9.73 -24.18 3.46
C PRO A 61 8.47 -24.02 4.32
N ASP A 62 7.42 -23.45 3.73
CA ASP A 62 6.07 -23.39 4.30
C ASP A 62 5.11 -24.23 3.43
N ALA A 63 4.00 -24.70 4.02
CA ALA A 63 3.03 -25.56 3.32
C ALA A 63 2.46 -24.90 2.06
N VAL A 64 2.23 -25.61 0.96
CA VAL A 64 1.67 -25.02 -0.27
C VAL A 64 0.49 -25.87 -0.78
N PRO A 65 -0.47 -25.28 -1.53
CA PRO A 65 -1.44 -26.09 -2.25
C PRO A 65 -0.74 -27.04 -3.21
N GLU A 66 -1.25 -28.27 -3.36
CA GLU A 66 -0.65 -29.29 -4.24
C GLU A 66 -0.49 -28.77 -5.68
N GLU A 67 -1.51 -28.08 -6.19
CA GLU A 67 -1.50 -27.49 -7.53
C GLU A 67 -0.38 -26.46 -7.74
N ALA A 68 0.09 -25.77 -6.68
CA ALA A 68 1.14 -24.76 -6.77
C ALA A 68 2.47 -25.35 -7.28
N LEU A 69 2.71 -26.64 -7.03
CA LEU A 69 3.90 -27.36 -7.51
C LEU A 69 3.99 -27.37 -9.04
N SER A 70 2.84 -27.38 -9.72
CA SER A 70 2.76 -27.38 -11.19
C SER A 70 2.84 -25.97 -11.80
N ARG A 71 2.78 -24.92 -10.98
CA ARG A 71 2.81 -23.51 -11.38
C ARG A 71 1.78 -23.19 -12.51
N PRO A 72 0.48 -23.47 -12.29
CA PRO A 72 -0.55 -23.45 -13.34
C PRO A 72 -0.84 -22.04 -13.89
N HIS A 73 -0.43 -21.00 -13.16
CA HIS A 73 -0.55 -19.60 -13.56
C HIS A 73 0.47 -19.17 -14.62
N HIS A 74 1.50 -19.96 -14.89
CA HIS A 74 2.46 -19.64 -15.96
C HIS A 74 1.91 -20.02 -17.33
N VAL A 75 1.90 -19.07 -18.26
CA VAL A 75 1.69 -19.33 -19.68
C VAL A 75 3.06 -19.54 -20.32
N LYS A 76 3.37 -20.77 -20.73
CA LYS A 76 4.67 -21.13 -21.31
C LYS A 76 4.69 -20.97 -22.82
N LYS A 77 5.83 -20.52 -23.37
CA LYS A 77 6.15 -20.59 -24.80
C LYS A 77 6.51 -22.02 -25.20
N ARG A 78 6.59 -22.29 -26.50
CA ARG A 78 7.04 -23.60 -27.04
C ARG A 78 8.41 -24.04 -26.53
N ASN A 79 9.28 -23.09 -26.19
CA ASN A 79 10.63 -23.37 -25.66
C ASN A 79 10.67 -23.54 -24.12
N GLY A 80 9.52 -23.64 -23.45
CA GLY A 80 9.42 -23.83 -22.00
C GLY A 80 9.60 -22.57 -21.14
N THR A 81 9.98 -21.43 -21.73
CA THR A 81 10.08 -20.16 -20.98
C THR A 81 8.71 -19.56 -20.71
N THR A 82 8.56 -18.85 -19.58
CA THR A 82 7.33 -18.12 -19.26
C THR A 82 7.15 -16.95 -20.24
N ALA A 83 5.96 -16.85 -20.85
CA ALA A 83 5.57 -15.75 -21.73
C ALA A 83 4.80 -14.66 -20.98
N SER A 84 3.86 -15.11 -20.14
CA SER A 84 2.94 -14.29 -19.36
C SER A 84 2.36 -15.13 -18.21
N PHE A 85 1.49 -14.50 -17.43
CA PHE A 85 0.77 -15.10 -16.32
C PHE A 85 -0.74 -15.08 -16.58
N LYS A 86 -1.51 -15.84 -15.81
CA LYS A 86 -2.97 -15.88 -15.88
C LYS A 86 -3.59 -16.18 -14.52
N ASN A 87 -4.82 -15.72 -14.33
CA ASN A 87 -5.69 -16.24 -13.27
C ASN A 87 -6.07 -17.69 -13.60
N ILE A 88 -6.19 -18.53 -12.57
CA ILE A 88 -6.37 -19.99 -12.74
C ILE A 88 -7.76 -20.47 -12.32
N TYR A 89 -8.56 -19.62 -11.67
CA TYR A 89 -9.88 -19.96 -11.16
C TYR A 89 -11.01 -19.30 -11.95
N PRO A 90 -12.19 -19.97 -12.05
CA PRO A 90 -13.37 -19.40 -12.71
C PRO A 90 -13.87 -18.09 -12.10
N SER A 91 -13.50 -17.80 -10.85
CA SER A 91 -13.82 -16.56 -10.13
C SER A 91 -13.29 -15.29 -10.82
N ALA A 92 -12.27 -15.38 -11.68
CA ALA A 92 -11.84 -14.26 -12.51
C ALA A 92 -12.71 -14.04 -13.77
N GLY A 93 -13.79 -14.82 -13.93
CA GLY A 93 -14.77 -14.62 -15.02
C GLY A 93 -14.21 -14.94 -16.39
N THR A 94 -14.77 -14.35 -17.46
CA THR A 94 -14.39 -14.61 -18.87
C THR A 94 -13.79 -13.39 -19.58
N MET A 95 -13.64 -12.24 -18.88
CA MET A 95 -13.08 -10.99 -19.42
C MET A 95 -11.56 -11.03 -19.66
N TYR A 96 -10.99 -12.20 -20.00
CA TYR A 96 -9.55 -12.38 -20.15
C TYR A 96 -8.96 -11.79 -21.42
N ASN A 97 -9.77 -11.50 -22.44
CA ASN A 97 -9.23 -10.95 -23.67
C ASN A 97 -9.32 -9.42 -23.67
N THR A 98 -8.18 -8.79 -23.93
CA THR A 98 -7.97 -7.33 -23.97
C THR A 98 -9.01 -6.62 -24.83
N TRP A 99 -9.43 -7.23 -25.94
CA TRP A 99 -10.40 -6.66 -26.87
C TRP A 99 -11.81 -6.57 -26.28
N THR A 100 -12.28 -7.62 -25.59
CA THR A 100 -13.56 -7.64 -24.89
C THR A 100 -13.56 -6.61 -23.76
N PHE A 101 -12.45 -6.49 -23.02
CA PHE A 101 -12.31 -5.47 -21.97
C PHE A 101 -12.41 -4.06 -22.55
N TYR A 102 -11.66 -3.71 -23.60
CA TYR A 102 -11.75 -2.39 -24.24
C TYR A 102 -13.11 -2.10 -24.87
N LYS A 103 -13.78 -3.12 -25.45
CA LYS A 103 -15.17 -3.00 -25.89
C LYS A 103 -16.12 -2.72 -24.73
N GLY A 104 -15.91 -3.39 -23.60
CA GLY A 104 -16.65 -3.17 -22.35
C GLY A 104 -16.48 -1.75 -21.84
N LEU A 105 -15.24 -1.26 -21.75
CA LEU A 105 -14.93 0.14 -21.40
C LEU A 105 -15.63 1.13 -22.33
N TYR A 106 -15.57 0.92 -23.65
CA TYR A 106 -16.24 1.78 -24.61
C TYR A 106 -17.76 1.79 -24.39
N ALA A 107 -18.38 0.61 -24.22
CA ALA A 107 -19.82 0.49 -23.96
C ALA A 107 -20.24 1.15 -22.64
N ALA A 108 -19.46 0.97 -21.58
CA ALA A 108 -19.69 1.58 -20.27
C ALA A 108 -19.59 3.11 -20.34
N LYS A 109 -18.56 3.64 -21.03
CA LYS A 109 -18.40 5.08 -21.28
C LYS A 109 -19.58 5.66 -22.06
N MET A 110 -19.99 5.01 -23.14
CA MET A 110 -21.15 5.45 -23.93
C MET A 110 -22.47 5.38 -23.15
N GLY A 111 -22.54 4.54 -22.11
CA GLY A 111 -23.70 4.40 -21.23
C GLY A 111 -23.73 5.35 -20.02
N GLY A 112 -22.65 6.11 -19.76
CA GLY A 112 -22.48 6.94 -18.56
C GLY A 112 -22.02 6.18 -17.31
N GLU A 113 -21.62 4.91 -17.43
CA GLU A 113 -21.18 4.08 -16.30
C GLU A 113 -19.73 4.38 -15.88
N LEU A 114 -18.99 5.18 -16.67
CA LEU A 114 -17.59 5.57 -16.42
C LEU A 114 -17.43 7.08 -16.18
N ASP A 115 -18.49 7.75 -15.77
CA ASP A 115 -18.41 9.15 -15.37
C ASP A 115 -17.61 9.25 -14.06
N PRO A 116 -16.62 10.16 -13.98
CA PRO A 116 -15.82 10.30 -12.78
C PRO A 116 -16.69 10.82 -11.62
N PRO A 117 -16.47 10.35 -10.39
CA PRO A 117 -17.16 10.84 -9.21
C PRO A 117 -16.81 12.31 -8.93
N ASP A 118 -17.67 12.97 -8.16
CA ASP A 118 -17.34 14.29 -7.60
C ASP A 118 -16.19 14.15 -6.59
N THR A 119 -15.18 15.01 -6.76
CA THR A 119 -13.98 15.08 -5.91
C THR A 119 -13.91 16.40 -5.15
N THR A 120 -14.99 17.18 -5.18
CA THR A 120 -15.12 18.41 -4.41
C THR A 120 -15.14 18.07 -2.91
N PRO A 121 -14.34 18.75 -2.07
CA PRO A 121 -14.36 18.49 -0.63
C PRO A 121 -15.75 18.66 0.00
N PRO A 122 -16.09 17.87 1.04
CA PRO A 122 -15.19 17.03 1.81
C PRO A 122 -14.89 15.66 1.17
N THR A 123 -13.60 15.35 1.01
CA THR A 123 -13.09 14.01 0.65
C THR A 123 -12.43 13.38 1.87
N VAL A 124 -11.57 12.38 1.67
CA VAL A 124 -10.74 11.81 2.75
C VAL A 124 -9.83 12.89 3.35
N THR A 125 -9.86 13.01 4.69
CA THR A 125 -8.98 13.92 5.42
C THR A 125 -7.53 13.47 5.28
N VAL A 126 -6.62 14.45 5.14
CA VAL A 126 -5.17 14.23 5.11
C VAL A 126 -4.52 14.91 6.32
N ARG A 127 -3.69 14.18 7.04
CA ARG A 127 -2.89 14.68 8.16
C ARG A 127 -1.41 14.34 7.97
N LYS A 128 -0.54 15.08 8.64
CA LYS A 128 0.89 14.77 8.66
C LYS A 128 1.11 13.52 9.53
N PRO A 129 1.83 12.49 9.05
CA PRO A 129 2.09 11.30 9.82
C PRO A 129 3.06 11.54 10.98
N THR A 130 2.92 10.73 12.03
CA THR A 130 3.86 10.67 13.14
C THR A 130 4.48 9.28 13.18
N PHE A 131 5.73 9.20 12.75
CA PHE A 131 6.52 7.96 12.76
C PHE A 131 7.23 7.75 14.09
N LEU A 132 7.56 6.50 14.41
CA LEU A 132 8.30 6.20 15.62
C LEU A 132 9.72 6.81 15.55
N PRO A 133 10.19 7.47 16.63
CA PRO A 133 11.51 8.10 16.65
C PRO A 133 12.66 7.08 16.62
N THR A 134 12.40 5.84 17.03
CA THR A 134 13.36 4.73 16.98
C THR A 134 12.69 3.44 16.52
N ARG A 135 13.49 2.41 16.19
CA ARG A 135 12.99 1.11 15.75
C ARG A 135 12.21 0.35 16.85
N TRP A 136 12.54 0.60 18.12
CA TRP A 136 12.08 -0.19 19.27
C TRP A 136 11.19 0.61 20.24
N SER A 137 10.67 1.77 19.83
CA SER A 137 9.86 2.63 20.71
C SER A 137 8.40 2.20 20.84
N SER A 138 7.98 1.08 20.25
CA SER A 138 6.63 0.53 20.43
C SER A 138 6.65 -1.01 20.51
N PRO A 139 5.90 -1.61 21.45
CA PRO A 139 5.66 -3.05 21.48
C PRO A 139 4.54 -3.49 20.52
N SER A 140 3.83 -2.54 19.89
CA SER A 140 2.72 -2.82 18.96
C SER A 140 3.20 -2.89 17.52
N LEU A 141 2.45 -3.63 16.69
CA LEU A 141 2.52 -3.45 15.24
C LEU A 141 1.80 -2.16 14.90
N ARG A 142 2.44 -1.25 14.16
CA ARG A 142 1.85 0.05 13.82
C ARG A 142 1.81 0.23 12.30
N ALA A 143 0.67 0.66 11.77
CA ALA A 143 0.47 0.83 10.33
C ALA A 143 0.02 2.27 10.03
N THR A 144 0.76 2.95 9.16
CA THR A 144 0.46 4.32 8.73
C THR A 144 0.02 4.31 7.27
N TRP A 145 -1.19 4.77 7.00
CA TRP A 145 -1.69 4.86 5.63
C TRP A 145 -1.11 6.10 4.95
N LEU A 146 -0.44 5.93 3.82
CA LEU A 146 0.16 7.05 3.06
C LEU A 146 -0.63 7.40 1.79
N GLY A 147 -1.83 6.84 1.67
CA GLY A 147 -2.74 7.00 0.55
C GLY A 147 -2.73 5.80 -0.40
N HIS A 148 -3.86 5.55 -1.04
CA HIS A 148 -4.09 4.46 -1.98
C HIS A 148 -3.72 3.09 -1.40
N ALA A 149 -2.85 2.33 -2.05
CA ALA A 149 -2.30 1.07 -1.56
C ALA A 149 -1.05 1.23 -0.66
N CYS A 150 -0.57 2.46 -0.46
CA CYS A 150 0.68 2.71 0.23
C CYS A 150 0.51 2.68 1.76
N TYR A 151 1.16 1.71 2.40
CA TYR A 151 1.24 1.61 3.85
C TYR A 151 2.68 1.52 4.31
N TYR A 152 3.02 2.30 5.34
CA TYR A 152 4.27 2.16 6.07
C TYR A 152 4.00 1.43 7.38
N VAL A 153 4.58 0.24 7.53
CA VAL A 153 4.36 -0.65 8.67
C VAL A 153 5.61 -0.75 9.53
N GLU A 154 5.40 -0.51 10.82
CA GLU A 154 6.40 -0.51 11.87
C GLU A 154 6.20 -1.72 12.77
N TYR A 155 7.09 -2.71 12.63
CA TYR A 155 7.05 -3.93 13.45
C TYR A 155 7.74 -3.69 14.81
N PRO A 156 7.27 -4.34 15.88
CA PRO A 156 7.92 -4.28 17.18
C PRO A 156 9.31 -4.94 17.20
N SER A 157 9.58 -5.84 16.26
CA SER A 157 10.94 -6.38 16.01
C SER A 157 11.95 -5.32 15.55
N GLY A 158 11.48 -4.15 15.13
CA GLY A 158 12.30 -3.08 14.55
C GLY A 158 12.32 -3.05 13.02
N LEU A 159 11.69 -4.02 12.35
CA LEU A 159 11.54 -4.03 10.88
C LEU A 159 10.64 -2.89 10.41
N ARG A 160 10.98 -2.26 9.29
CA ARG A 160 10.19 -1.21 8.61
C ARG A 160 9.93 -1.57 7.16
N VAL A 161 8.65 -1.74 6.83
CA VAL A 161 8.21 -2.23 5.51
C VAL A 161 7.30 -1.20 4.86
N LEU A 162 7.55 -0.93 3.59
CA LEU A 162 6.74 -0.05 2.76
C LEU A 162 6.07 -0.85 1.65
N PHE A 163 4.75 -0.80 1.58
CA PHE A 163 3.94 -1.54 0.59
C PHE A 163 3.51 -0.57 -0.51
N ASP A 164 3.67 -0.97 -1.79
CA ASP A 164 3.25 -0.24 -3.00
C ASP A 164 3.42 1.30 -2.95
N PRO A 165 4.65 1.81 -2.71
CA PRO A 165 4.85 3.23 -2.58
C PRO A 165 4.71 3.98 -3.90
N VAL A 166 3.73 4.89 -3.94
CA VAL A 166 3.54 5.87 -5.01
C VAL A 166 3.33 7.25 -4.42
N PHE A 167 4.31 8.14 -4.61
CA PHE A 167 4.35 9.49 -4.07
C PHE A 167 4.19 10.55 -5.16
N GLU A 168 3.69 10.17 -6.33
CA GLU A 168 3.47 11.06 -7.45
C GLU A 168 2.07 11.66 -7.40
N ASP A 169 1.90 12.82 -8.04
CA ASP A 169 0.58 13.43 -8.20
C ASP A 169 -0.26 12.67 -9.23
N ARG A 170 0.36 11.90 -10.14
CA ARG A 170 -0.32 11.11 -11.16
C ARG A 170 0.21 9.69 -11.25
N CYS A 171 -0.71 8.73 -11.34
CA CYS A 171 -0.40 7.33 -11.65
C CYS A 171 -0.44 7.09 -13.17
N SER A 172 0.60 7.54 -13.88
CA SER A 172 0.67 7.49 -15.33
C SER A 172 2.11 7.44 -15.86
N PRO A 173 2.34 6.89 -17.07
CA PRO A 173 3.64 7.05 -17.74
C PRO A 173 3.99 8.51 -18.07
N LEU A 174 2.98 9.39 -18.14
CA LEU A 174 3.13 10.79 -18.54
C LEU A 174 2.73 11.70 -17.38
N SER A 175 3.59 12.65 -17.03
CA SER A 175 3.33 13.59 -15.92
C SER A 175 2.16 14.55 -16.16
N TRP A 176 1.67 14.67 -17.39
CA TRP A 176 0.60 15.60 -17.80
C TRP A 176 -0.71 14.91 -18.20
N LEU A 177 -0.74 13.57 -18.27
CA LEU A 177 -1.90 12.79 -18.71
C LEU A 177 -2.16 11.63 -17.74
N GLY A 178 -3.40 11.19 -17.59
CA GLY A 178 -3.77 10.10 -16.68
C GLY A 178 -4.24 10.60 -15.31
N PRO A 179 -4.67 9.70 -14.41
CA PRO A 179 -5.36 10.08 -13.18
C PRO A 179 -4.49 10.96 -12.28
N ALA A 180 -5.04 12.08 -11.81
CA ALA A 180 -4.43 12.94 -10.82
C ALA A 180 -5.01 12.66 -9.44
N ARG A 181 -4.15 12.79 -8.42
CA ARG A 181 -4.56 12.70 -7.04
C ARG A 181 -5.52 13.84 -6.72
N TYR A 182 -6.62 13.56 -6.02
CA TYR A 182 -7.53 14.60 -5.51
C TYR A 182 -7.27 14.97 -4.05
N THR A 183 -6.46 14.18 -3.34
CA THR A 183 -5.92 14.51 -2.02
C THR A 183 -4.48 15.02 -2.13
N PRO A 184 -3.95 15.77 -1.16
CA PRO A 184 -2.51 16.03 -1.08
C PRO A 184 -1.73 14.77 -0.63
N ARG A 185 -0.41 14.79 -0.79
CA ARG A 185 0.50 13.80 -0.19
C ARG A 185 0.65 14.08 1.31
N PRO A 186 0.54 13.07 2.20
CA PRO A 186 0.62 13.30 3.65
C PRO A 186 2.02 13.66 4.15
N CYS A 187 3.05 13.18 3.44
CA CYS A 187 4.46 13.45 3.71
C CYS A 187 5.27 13.25 2.42
N ASP A 188 6.53 13.66 2.45
CA ASP A 188 7.50 13.29 1.42
C ASP A 188 8.20 11.98 1.80
N LEU A 189 8.82 11.31 0.82
CA LEU A 189 9.76 10.21 1.11
C LEU A 189 10.88 10.65 2.05
N ALA A 190 11.14 11.97 2.05
CA ALA A 190 12.13 12.59 2.90
C ALA A 190 11.80 12.58 4.40
N ASP A 191 10.55 12.27 4.76
CA ASP A 191 10.09 12.20 6.15
C ASP A 191 10.17 10.78 6.74
N LEU A 192 10.31 9.74 5.91
CA LEU A 192 10.43 8.36 6.39
C LEU A 192 11.75 8.16 7.14
N PRO A 193 11.75 7.66 8.39
CA PRO A 193 12.96 7.54 9.18
C PRO A 193 13.81 6.33 8.76
N PHE A 194 13.16 5.20 8.45
CA PHE A 194 13.82 3.95 8.11
C PHE A 194 12.97 3.21 7.07
N VAL A 195 13.61 2.50 6.14
CA VAL A 195 12.95 1.55 5.23
C VAL A 195 13.93 0.39 5.04
N ASP A 196 13.50 -0.82 5.37
CA ASP A 196 14.33 -2.02 5.23
C ASP A 196 13.85 -2.91 4.08
N ALA A 197 12.53 -2.97 3.88
CA ALA A 197 11.91 -3.73 2.82
C ALA A 197 10.88 -2.88 2.10
N VAL A 198 10.85 -3.00 0.78
CA VAL A 198 9.79 -2.45 -0.07
C VAL A 198 9.13 -3.60 -0.81
N VAL A 199 7.81 -3.68 -0.73
CA VAL A 199 7.02 -4.75 -1.33
C VAL A 199 6.19 -4.16 -2.45
N ILE A 200 6.26 -4.76 -3.65
CA ILE A 200 5.49 -4.36 -4.82
C ILE A 200 4.54 -5.50 -5.21
N SER A 201 3.23 -5.25 -5.17
CA SER A 201 2.19 -6.22 -5.55
C SER A 201 2.23 -6.51 -7.05
N HIS A 202 2.26 -5.49 -7.89
CA HIS A 202 2.21 -5.63 -9.35
C HIS A 202 2.69 -4.36 -10.06
N SER A 203 2.62 -4.38 -11.40
CA SER A 203 3.31 -3.41 -12.23
C SER A 203 2.49 -2.19 -12.66
N HIS A 204 1.24 -2.00 -12.22
CA HIS A 204 0.46 -0.81 -12.59
C HIS A 204 1.06 0.48 -12.01
N TYR A 205 0.72 1.62 -12.61
CA TYR A 205 1.37 2.91 -12.32
C TYR A 205 1.05 3.49 -10.94
N ASP A 206 -0.07 3.09 -10.36
CA ASP A 206 -0.55 3.45 -9.03
C ASP A 206 -0.02 2.55 -7.91
N HIS A 207 0.74 1.49 -8.26
CA HIS A 207 1.42 0.60 -7.31
C HIS A 207 2.94 0.56 -7.50
N LEU A 208 3.41 0.76 -8.73
CA LEU A 208 4.81 0.77 -9.08
C LEU A 208 5.19 2.06 -9.81
N SER A 209 5.88 2.92 -9.08
CA SER A 209 6.28 4.22 -9.57
C SER A 209 7.80 4.38 -9.72
N HIS A 210 8.24 4.72 -10.93
CA HIS A 210 9.66 4.86 -11.25
C HIS A 210 10.37 5.98 -10.49
N PRO A 211 9.82 7.21 -10.36
CA PRO A 211 10.47 8.25 -9.56
C PRO A 211 10.55 7.87 -8.08
N THR A 212 9.45 7.42 -7.48
CA THR A 212 9.43 6.94 -6.08
C THR A 212 10.44 5.83 -5.81
N VAL A 213 10.47 4.79 -6.64
CA VAL A 213 11.41 3.67 -6.48
C VAL A 213 12.87 4.11 -6.56
N ASN A 214 13.20 5.02 -7.49
CA ASN A 214 14.55 5.57 -7.60
C ASN A 214 14.95 6.45 -6.42
N GLU A 215 14.02 7.24 -5.89
CA GLU A 215 14.26 8.08 -4.71
C GLU A 215 14.46 7.21 -3.45
N LEU A 216 13.63 6.18 -3.27
CA LEU A 216 13.78 5.20 -2.21
C LEU A 216 15.14 4.50 -2.26
N ALA A 217 15.55 3.99 -3.43
CA ALA A 217 16.84 3.32 -3.58
C ALA A 217 18.04 4.24 -3.33
N LYS A 218 17.91 5.55 -3.60
CA LYS A 218 18.96 6.54 -3.29
C LYS A 218 19.03 6.85 -1.80
N ARG A 219 17.87 6.99 -1.15
CA ARG A 219 17.77 7.39 0.25
C ARG A 219 18.03 6.24 1.22
N PHE A 220 17.57 5.04 0.86
CA PHE A 220 17.70 3.82 1.64
C PHE A 220 18.43 2.77 0.79
N PRO A 221 19.74 2.91 0.58
CA PRO A 221 20.51 2.03 -0.33
C PRO A 221 20.56 0.57 0.14
N ASP A 222 20.25 0.31 1.41
CA ASP A 222 20.17 -1.03 2.02
C ASP A 222 18.76 -1.60 2.02
N ALA A 223 17.74 -0.83 1.63
CA ALA A 223 16.38 -1.33 1.51
C ALA A 223 16.31 -2.38 0.40
N HIS A 224 15.65 -3.51 0.69
CA HIS A 224 15.51 -4.61 -0.26
C HIS A 224 14.10 -4.62 -0.87
N PHE A 225 14.03 -4.71 -2.20
CA PHE A 225 12.78 -4.74 -2.93
C PHE A 225 12.32 -6.19 -3.17
N PHE A 226 11.07 -6.51 -2.83
CA PHE A 226 10.42 -7.79 -3.11
C PHE A 226 9.33 -7.57 -4.16
N VAL A 227 9.41 -8.30 -5.26
CA VAL A 227 8.58 -8.08 -6.44
C VAL A 227 8.10 -9.40 -7.04
N GLY A 228 6.99 -9.37 -7.78
CA GLY A 228 6.54 -10.53 -8.55
C GLY A 228 7.49 -10.87 -9.71
N LEU A 229 7.52 -12.14 -10.14
CA LEU A 229 8.31 -12.61 -11.27
C LEU A 229 8.23 -11.70 -12.51
N GLY A 230 9.38 -11.46 -13.13
CA GLY A 230 9.52 -10.66 -14.34
C GLY A 230 9.80 -9.17 -14.09
N LEU A 231 9.60 -8.68 -12.86
CA LEU A 231 9.91 -7.29 -12.51
C LEU A 231 11.38 -7.03 -12.18
N GLU A 232 12.16 -8.05 -11.82
CA GLU A 232 13.57 -7.88 -11.46
C GLU A 232 14.34 -7.14 -12.57
N LYS A 233 14.11 -7.51 -13.84
CA LYS A 233 14.73 -6.85 -14.99
C LYS A 233 14.44 -5.35 -15.03
N TRP A 234 13.22 -4.93 -14.71
CA TRP A 234 12.82 -3.53 -14.69
C TRP A 234 13.60 -2.77 -13.61
N PHE A 235 13.68 -3.31 -12.39
CA PHE A 235 14.44 -2.72 -11.29
C PHE A 235 15.94 -2.63 -11.60
N ARG A 236 16.53 -3.72 -12.12
CA ARG A 236 17.94 -3.75 -12.50
C ARG A 236 18.27 -2.76 -13.61
N SER A 237 17.36 -2.56 -14.57
CA SER A 237 17.53 -1.54 -15.62
C SER A 237 17.51 -0.11 -15.08
N GLY A 238 16.81 0.13 -13.95
CA GLY A 238 16.86 1.38 -13.19
C GLY A 238 18.08 1.52 -12.27
N GLY A 239 18.99 0.55 -12.25
CA GLY A 239 20.20 0.56 -11.41
C GLY A 239 20.00 0.00 -10.00
N ILE A 240 18.83 -0.57 -9.69
CA ILE A 240 18.51 -1.10 -8.37
C ILE A 240 18.96 -2.55 -8.28
N LYS A 241 19.88 -2.83 -7.35
CA LYS A 241 20.52 -4.15 -7.20
C LYS A 241 19.87 -5.02 -6.13
N GLN A 242 19.37 -4.40 -5.07
CA GLN A 242 18.72 -5.05 -3.93
C GLN A 242 17.27 -5.36 -4.29
N VAL A 243 17.09 -6.39 -5.11
CA VAL A 243 15.78 -6.83 -5.57
C VAL A 243 15.74 -8.34 -5.63
N THR A 244 14.64 -8.91 -5.14
CA THR A 244 14.33 -10.34 -5.24
C THR A 244 12.96 -10.49 -5.91
N GLU A 245 12.94 -11.14 -7.07
CA GLU A 245 11.69 -11.59 -7.67
C GLU A 245 11.23 -12.91 -7.08
N MET A 246 9.92 -13.09 -6.93
CA MET A 246 9.32 -14.25 -6.29
C MET A 246 8.10 -14.73 -7.06
N ASP A 247 7.92 -16.04 -7.09
CA ASP A 247 6.73 -16.70 -7.61
C ASP A 247 5.67 -16.90 -6.52
N TRP A 248 4.43 -17.15 -6.91
CA TRP A 248 3.38 -17.49 -5.95
C TRP A 248 3.77 -18.70 -5.10
N TRP A 249 3.48 -18.59 -3.81
CA TRP A 249 3.79 -19.55 -2.75
C TRP A 249 5.28 -19.72 -2.41
N GLU A 250 6.18 -18.98 -3.06
CA GLU A 250 7.58 -18.93 -2.64
C GLU A 250 7.74 -18.06 -1.39
N THR A 251 8.65 -18.49 -0.53
CA THR A 251 9.07 -17.78 0.68
C THR A 251 10.56 -17.47 0.61
N THR A 252 10.96 -16.35 1.19
CA THR A 252 12.36 -16.01 1.48
C THR A 252 12.49 -15.49 2.91
N ASP A 253 13.65 -15.74 3.52
CA ASP A 253 14.00 -15.23 4.84
C ASP A 253 14.98 -14.06 4.69
N VAL A 254 14.73 -13.01 5.46
CA VAL A 254 15.52 -11.78 5.54
C VAL A 254 16.10 -11.68 6.94
N THR A 255 17.40 -11.48 7.01
CA THR A 255 18.08 -11.13 8.26
C THR A 255 18.70 -9.75 8.10
N LEU A 256 18.30 -8.82 8.95
CA LEU A 256 18.93 -7.52 9.09
C LEU A 256 19.97 -7.59 10.20
N THR A 257 21.22 -7.26 9.89
CA THR A 257 22.32 -7.22 10.87
C THR A 257 22.86 -5.78 11.01
N PRO A 258 23.17 -5.30 12.23
CA PRO A 258 23.74 -3.97 12.42
C PRO A 258 25.13 -3.85 11.76
N LYS A 259 25.39 -2.71 11.10
CA LYS A 259 26.65 -2.49 10.39
C LYS A 259 27.87 -2.27 11.29
N ASP A 260 27.69 -1.75 12.50
CA ASP A 260 28.81 -1.49 13.44
C ASP A 260 29.41 -2.76 14.05
N SER A 261 28.75 -3.90 13.89
CA SER A 261 29.25 -5.25 14.26
C SER A 261 30.05 -5.94 13.15
N ALA A 262 30.17 -5.34 11.95
CA ALA A 262 30.79 -5.98 10.78
C ALA A 262 32.28 -5.65 10.56
N ASN A 263 32.96 -4.95 11.50
CA ASN A 263 34.39 -4.64 11.36
C ASN A 263 35.18 -4.87 12.67
N PRO A 264 35.71 -6.09 12.92
CA PRO A 264 36.61 -6.35 14.05
C PRO A 264 38.02 -5.77 13.86
N ASP A 265 38.41 -5.41 12.63
CA ASP A 265 39.82 -5.23 12.26
C ASP A 265 40.35 -3.80 12.39
N ASN A 266 39.56 -2.86 12.89
CA ASN A 266 40.03 -1.48 13.14
C ASN A 266 40.27 -1.14 14.61
N ARG A 267 40.47 -2.15 15.48
CA ARG A 267 41.07 -1.97 16.81
C ARG A 267 42.58 -2.17 16.74
N LYS A 268 43.29 -1.25 16.09
CA LYS A 268 44.72 -1.04 16.35
C LYS A 268 44.93 0.38 16.88
N ASP A 269 45.43 0.42 18.11
CA ASP A 269 46.08 1.55 18.79
C ASP A 269 45.34 2.89 18.86
N SER A 270 44.61 3.09 19.95
CA SER A 270 44.82 4.31 20.74
C SER A 270 44.62 4.04 22.23
N SER A 271 45.73 4.06 22.95
CA SER A 271 45.80 4.06 24.41
C SER A 271 45.35 5.42 24.93
N THR A 272 44.04 5.60 25.13
CA THR A 272 43.54 6.70 25.97
C THR A 272 42.34 6.21 26.79
N PRO A 273 42.38 6.20 28.13
CA PRO A 273 41.24 5.83 28.94
C PRO A 273 40.27 7.01 29.00
N SER A 274 39.40 7.14 28.00
CA SER A 274 38.25 8.04 28.12
C SER A 274 37.08 7.26 28.73
N SER A 275 36.80 7.58 29.99
CA SER A 275 35.62 7.16 30.72
C SER A 275 34.39 7.86 30.14
N ALA A 276 33.92 7.41 28.98
CA ALA A 276 32.58 7.68 28.50
C ALA A 276 31.83 6.35 28.50
N LYS A 277 31.18 6.04 29.63
CA LYS A 277 30.12 5.03 29.63
C LYS A 277 29.08 5.49 28.62
N SER A 278 29.02 4.81 27.48
CA SER A 278 27.90 4.86 26.56
C SER A 278 26.66 4.32 27.30
N THR A 279 25.96 5.19 28.00
CA THR A 279 24.64 4.92 28.56
C THR A 279 23.59 5.18 27.49
N THR A 280 23.56 4.30 26.49
CA THR A 280 22.41 4.13 25.58
C THR A 280 22.09 2.64 25.53
N SER A 281 21.63 2.10 26.66
CA SER A 281 21.11 0.74 26.77
C SER A 281 19.57 0.79 26.68
N GLY A 282 19.05 0.85 25.46
CA GLY A 282 17.65 0.53 25.18
C GLY A 282 17.51 -0.96 24.85
N PRO A 283 16.37 -1.61 25.16
CA PRO A 283 16.10 -2.97 24.69
C PRO A 283 16.17 -3.01 23.16
N GLY A 284 16.83 -4.03 22.60
CA GLY A 284 16.90 -4.28 21.15
C GLY A 284 18.02 -3.56 20.38
N LEU A 285 18.82 -2.70 21.03
CA LEU A 285 19.87 -1.95 20.35
C LEU A 285 21.00 -2.89 19.85
N GLY A 286 21.10 -3.08 18.53
CA GLY A 286 22.19 -3.88 17.92
C GLY A 286 21.91 -5.38 17.83
N GLU A 287 20.66 -5.82 17.98
CA GLU A 287 20.28 -7.21 17.74
C GLU A 287 19.90 -7.45 16.26
N PRO A 288 20.03 -8.69 15.75
CA PRO A 288 19.53 -9.03 14.42
C PRO A 288 17.99 -9.02 14.39
N ILE A 289 17.44 -8.56 13.27
CA ILE A 289 16.00 -8.60 12.99
C ILE A 289 15.78 -9.67 11.93
N THR A 290 14.84 -10.58 12.17
CA THR A 290 14.49 -11.63 11.22
C THR A 290 13.09 -11.39 10.66
N ALA A 291 12.92 -11.62 9.37
CA ALA A 291 11.64 -11.56 8.71
C ALA A 291 11.50 -12.67 7.68
N ARG A 292 10.28 -13.17 7.52
CA ARG A 292 9.89 -14.10 6.47
C ARG A 292 8.95 -13.38 5.52
N ILE A 293 9.32 -13.33 4.24
CA ILE A 293 8.54 -12.72 3.16
C ILE A 293 7.96 -13.83 2.31
N GLY A 294 6.64 -13.86 2.16
CA GLY A 294 5.92 -14.79 1.30
C GLY A 294 5.25 -14.07 0.15
N CYS A 295 5.51 -14.53 -1.08
CA CYS A 295 4.80 -14.08 -2.27
C CYS A 295 3.56 -14.96 -2.44
N LEU A 296 2.37 -14.37 -2.39
CA LEU A 296 1.10 -15.10 -2.35
C LEU A 296 0.22 -14.73 -3.54
N PRO A 297 -0.73 -15.59 -3.94
CA PRO A 297 -1.60 -15.26 -5.06
C PRO A 297 -2.50 -14.05 -4.82
N ALA A 298 -2.88 -13.40 -5.92
CA ALA A 298 -3.95 -12.42 -6.02
C ALA A 298 -4.71 -12.65 -7.33
N GLN A 299 -5.97 -12.23 -7.39
CA GLN A 299 -6.79 -12.29 -8.60
C GLN A 299 -6.77 -10.95 -9.31
N HIS A 300 -5.77 -10.74 -10.18
CA HIS A 300 -5.56 -9.44 -10.84
C HIS A 300 -4.89 -9.62 -12.21
N SER A 301 -4.20 -8.57 -12.68
CA SER A 301 -3.50 -8.50 -13.95
C SER A 301 -2.25 -7.61 -13.80
N SER A 302 -1.43 -7.47 -14.84
CA SER A 302 -0.31 -6.53 -14.84
C SER A 302 -0.08 -5.91 -16.21
N GLY A 303 0.71 -4.83 -16.27
CA GLY A 303 1.13 -4.20 -17.52
C GLY A 303 1.44 -2.72 -17.37
N ARG A 304 2.35 -2.20 -18.21
CA ARG A 304 2.74 -0.77 -18.21
C ARG A 304 2.65 -0.13 -19.58
N THR A 305 2.59 -0.94 -20.62
CA THR A 305 2.62 -0.56 -22.02
C THR A 305 1.51 -1.29 -22.76
N LEU A 306 1.35 -0.99 -24.06
CA LEU A 306 0.35 -1.64 -24.89
C LEU A 306 0.66 -3.13 -25.17
N THR A 307 1.87 -3.60 -24.86
CA THR A 307 2.37 -4.91 -25.31
C THR A 307 2.87 -5.83 -24.21
N ASP A 308 2.86 -5.40 -22.95
CA ASP A 308 3.40 -6.16 -21.81
C ASP A 308 2.32 -6.61 -20.81
N LYS A 309 1.05 -6.63 -21.24
CA LYS A 309 -0.06 -7.15 -20.43
C LYS A 309 0.28 -8.55 -19.94
N ASP A 310 0.17 -8.74 -18.62
CA ASP A 310 0.39 -9.98 -17.90
C ASP A 310 1.80 -10.57 -18.08
N CYS A 311 2.77 -9.81 -18.56
CA CYS A 311 4.16 -10.26 -18.70
C CYS A 311 4.93 -10.31 -17.37
N THR A 312 4.40 -9.66 -16.33
CA THR A 312 4.93 -9.69 -14.96
C THR A 312 3.88 -10.27 -14.00
N LEU A 313 4.31 -10.92 -12.93
CA LEU A 313 3.39 -11.50 -11.96
C LEU A 313 2.77 -10.40 -11.07
N TRP A 314 1.49 -10.57 -10.72
CA TRP A 314 0.79 -9.81 -9.68
C TRP A 314 0.64 -10.68 -8.44
N CYS A 315 0.79 -10.10 -7.25
CA CYS A 315 0.89 -10.85 -6.00
C CYS A 315 0.21 -10.13 -4.85
N SER A 316 -0.29 -10.91 -3.90
CA SER A 316 -0.40 -10.49 -2.50
C SER A 316 0.87 -10.89 -1.75
N TRP A 317 1.06 -10.40 -0.53
CA TRP A 317 2.29 -10.60 0.23
C TRP A 317 2.02 -10.88 1.70
N SER A 318 2.78 -11.80 2.29
CA SER A 318 2.84 -11.96 3.75
C SER A 318 4.20 -11.55 4.27
N VAL A 319 4.24 -10.79 5.37
CA VAL A 319 5.47 -10.41 6.05
C VAL A 319 5.34 -10.71 7.54
N THR A 320 6.14 -11.66 8.01
CA THR A 320 6.21 -12.05 9.43
C THR A 320 7.56 -11.68 9.99
N SER A 321 7.64 -10.98 11.11
CA SER A 321 8.91 -10.56 11.70
C SER A 321 8.96 -10.71 13.20
N SER A 322 10.16 -11.03 13.69
CA SER A 322 10.53 -11.14 15.10
C SER A 322 11.97 -10.68 15.31
N SER A 323 12.33 -10.45 16.56
CA SER A 323 13.72 -10.22 16.99
C SER A 323 13.93 -10.81 18.39
N PRO A 324 15.18 -10.91 18.90
CA PRO A 324 15.40 -11.39 20.26
C PRO A 324 14.63 -10.62 21.34
N SER A 325 14.48 -9.30 21.20
CA SER A 325 13.68 -8.48 22.14
C SER A 325 12.17 -8.52 21.88
N SER A 326 11.74 -8.93 20.68
CA SER A 326 10.34 -9.18 20.32
C SER A 326 10.18 -10.59 19.72
N PRO A 327 10.28 -11.66 20.54
CA PRO A 327 10.39 -13.03 20.05
C PRO A 327 9.07 -13.57 19.48
N THR A 328 7.92 -13.07 19.96
CA THR A 328 6.61 -13.38 19.38
C THR A 328 6.50 -12.74 18.00
N PRO A 329 6.47 -13.52 16.90
CA PRO A 329 6.41 -12.93 15.57
C PRO A 329 5.10 -12.18 15.35
N ARG A 330 5.19 -11.04 14.66
CA ARG A 330 4.02 -10.29 14.18
C ARG A 330 3.92 -10.45 12.67
N SER A 331 2.70 -10.59 12.14
CA SER A 331 2.47 -10.89 10.73
C SER A 331 1.47 -9.94 10.06
N VAL A 332 1.79 -9.51 8.84
CA VAL A 332 0.93 -8.70 7.99
C VAL A 332 0.67 -9.43 6.68
N TRP A 333 -0.57 -9.42 6.22
CA TRP A 333 -0.94 -9.79 4.86
C TRP A 333 -1.34 -8.53 4.08
N PHE A 334 -0.72 -8.31 2.94
CA PHE A 334 -1.00 -7.22 2.02
C PHE A 334 -1.62 -7.77 0.75
N GLY A 335 -2.87 -7.42 0.49
CA GLY A 335 -3.65 -7.97 -0.62
C GLY A 335 -3.22 -7.48 -2.00
N GLY A 336 -2.53 -6.34 -2.08
CA GLY A 336 -2.34 -5.62 -3.34
C GLY A 336 -3.70 -5.28 -3.97
N ASP A 337 -3.75 -5.27 -5.29
CA ASP A 337 -5.02 -5.27 -6.02
C ASP A 337 -5.49 -6.68 -6.25
N THR A 338 -6.76 -6.91 -5.98
CA THR A 338 -7.38 -8.21 -6.23
C THR A 338 -8.88 -8.12 -6.36
N GLY A 339 -9.44 -8.95 -7.24
CA GLY A 339 -10.84 -9.35 -7.21
C GLY A 339 -11.07 -10.51 -6.24
N TYR A 340 -12.33 -10.86 -6.04
CA TYR A 340 -12.75 -12.06 -5.31
C TYR A 340 -13.60 -12.97 -6.18
N ARG A 341 -14.51 -12.38 -6.96
CA ARG A 341 -15.40 -13.06 -7.90
C ARG A 341 -15.82 -12.09 -9.00
N ALA A 342 -16.03 -12.60 -10.21
CA ALA A 342 -16.54 -11.83 -11.33
C ALA A 342 -18.08 -11.88 -11.35
N VAL A 343 -18.70 -10.71 -11.46
CA VAL A 343 -20.16 -10.58 -11.56
C VAL A 343 -20.58 -10.20 -12.98
N PRO A 344 -21.74 -10.67 -13.48
CA PRO A 344 -22.22 -10.34 -14.81
C PRO A 344 -22.76 -8.91 -14.89
N LYS A 345 -22.98 -8.42 -16.12
CA LYS A 345 -23.64 -7.13 -16.33
C LYS A 345 -25.11 -7.21 -15.93
N VAL A 346 -25.50 -6.35 -15.00
CA VAL A 346 -26.90 -6.15 -14.58
C VAL A 346 -27.39 -4.79 -15.10
N ALA A 347 -28.66 -4.70 -15.46
CA ALA A 347 -29.26 -3.44 -15.86
C ALA A 347 -29.30 -2.48 -14.66
N ARG A 348 -28.73 -1.28 -14.83
CA ARG A 348 -28.80 -0.23 -13.81
C ARG A 348 -30.09 0.57 -13.92
N THR A 349 -30.66 0.90 -12.77
CA THR A 349 -31.78 1.82 -12.65
C THR A 349 -31.31 3.25 -12.95
N ARG A 350 -32.18 4.04 -13.61
CA ARG A 350 -31.96 5.47 -13.82
C ARG A 350 -32.85 6.28 -12.89
N ALA A 351 -32.34 7.40 -12.40
CA ALA A 351 -33.12 8.42 -11.72
C ALA A 351 -34.01 9.18 -12.71
N GLU A 352 -34.93 10.00 -12.19
CA GLU A 352 -35.86 10.80 -13.00
C GLU A 352 -35.15 11.82 -13.91
N ASP A 353 -33.98 12.32 -13.49
CA ASP A 353 -33.12 13.21 -14.27
C ASP A 353 -32.28 12.50 -15.35
N GLY A 354 -32.43 11.17 -15.46
CA GLY A 354 -31.72 10.33 -16.43
C GLY A 354 -30.34 9.86 -15.97
N SER A 355 -29.84 10.31 -14.82
CA SER A 355 -28.59 9.82 -14.23
C SER A 355 -28.70 8.34 -13.83
N LEU A 356 -27.58 7.62 -13.84
CA LEU A 356 -27.55 6.24 -13.36
C LEU A 356 -27.53 6.25 -11.83
N LEU A 357 -28.42 5.48 -11.21
CA LEU A 357 -28.34 5.25 -9.78
C LEU A 357 -27.08 4.42 -9.46
N PRO A 358 -26.45 4.66 -8.29
CA PRO A 358 -25.36 3.82 -7.80
C PRO A 358 -25.77 2.36 -7.80
N HIS A 359 -24.83 1.48 -8.15
CA HIS A 359 -25.05 0.05 -8.05
C HIS A 359 -25.08 -0.36 -6.59
N ASP A 360 -26.10 -1.09 -6.17
CA ASP A 360 -26.16 -1.68 -4.85
C ASP A 360 -25.16 -2.85 -4.78
N PRO A 361 -24.03 -2.72 -4.05
CA PRO A 361 -23.03 -3.77 -4.00
C PRO A 361 -23.52 -5.03 -3.27
N GLU A 362 -24.56 -4.91 -2.43
CA GLU A 362 -25.20 -6.05 -1.76
C GLU A 362 -25.96 -6.91 -2.76
N ALA A 363 -26.54 -6.31 -3.79
CA ALA A 363 -27.29 -7.05 -4.82
C ALA A 363 -26.42 -8.07 -5.56
N ASP A 364 -25.10 -7.87 -5.64
CA ASP A 364 -24.18 -8.85 -6.20
C ASP A 364 -24.21 -10.17 -5.39
N TRP A 365 -24.60 -10.13 -4.12
CA TRP A 365 -24.54 -11.25 -3.18
C TRP A 365 -25.89 -11.90 -2.88
N GLU A 366 -26.93 -11.48 -3.59
CA GLU A 366 -28.28 -12.02 -3.49
C GLU A 366 -28.58 -12.91 -4.72
N PRO A 367 -29.61 -13.80 -4.65
CA PRO A 367 -29.99 -14.61 -5.79
C PRO A 367 -30.29 -13.78 -7.06
N PRO A 368 -29.83 -14.20 -8.25
CA PRO A 368 -29.17 -15.48 -8.55
C PRO A 368 -27.63 -15.47 -8.46
N TYR A 369 -27.03 -14.41 -7.92
CA TYR A 369 -25.58 -14.16 -7.95
C TYR A 369 -24.82 -14.70 -6.72
N ASP A 370 -25.54 -15.14 -5.70
CA ASP A 370 -25.04 -15.76 -4.46
C ASP A 370 -24.27 -17.07 -4.71
N THR A 371 -24.48 -17.72 -5.86
CA THR A 371 -23.82 -18.97 -6.26
C THR A 371 -22.61 -18.78 -7.20
N LEU A 372 -22.23 -17.54 -7.52
CA LEU A 372 -21.08 -17.27 -8.37
C LEU A 372 -19.78 -17.80 -7.75
N PRO A 373 -18.84 -18.33 -8.57
CA PRO A 373 -17.58 -18.87 -8.07
C PRO A 373 -16.73 -17.77 -7.43
N VAL A 374 -16.18 -18.07 -6.26
CA VAL A 374 -15.24 -17.22 -5.51
C VAL A 374 -13.82 -17.76 -5.63
N CYS A 375 -12.83 -16.89 -5.44
CA CYS A 375 -11.42 -17.26 -5.54
C CYS A 375 -11.00 -18.08 -4.30
N PRO A 376 -10.69 -19.39 -4.44
CA PRO A 376 -10.36 -20.22 -3.29
C PRO A 376 -8.95 -19.94 -2.73
N GLN A 377 -8.14 -19.16 -3.43
CA GLN A 377 -6.76 -18.86 -3.02
C GLN A 377 -6.70 -18.10 -1.70
N PHE A 378 -7.68 -17.26 -1.39
CA PHE A 378 -7.72 -16.56 -0.11
C PHE A 378 -7.95 -17.51 1.06
N GLU A 379 -8.83 -18.49 0.90
CA GLU A 379 -9.06 -19.51 1.92
C GLU A 379 -7.83 -20.41 2.07
N GLN A 380 -7.16 -20.76 0.97
CA GLN A 380 -5.88 -21.47 0.99
C GLN A 380 -4.81 -20.65 1.74
N ILE A 381 -4.70 -19.34 1.49
CA ILE A 381 -3.78 -18.44 2.18
C ILE A 381 -4.06 -18.46 3.69
N GLY A 382 -5.31 -18.26 4.11
CA GLY A 382 -5.65 -18.27 5.54
C GLY A 382 -5.43 -19.62 6.21
N LYS A 383 -5.63 -20.74 5.50
CA LYS A 383 -5.36 -22.10 6.01
C LYS A 383 -3.87 -22.41 6.13
N LEU A 384 -3.04 -21.93 5.20
CA LEU A 384 -1.64 -22.35 5.06
C LEU A 384 -0.62 -21.33 5.58
N ARG A 385 -1.02 -20.06 5.73
CA ARG A 385 -0.14 -18.96 6.18
C ARG A 385 -0.74 -18.19 7.35
N GLY A 386 -2.07 -18.08 7.40
CA GLY A 386 -2.77 -17.40 8.48
C GLY A 386 -2.81 -18.22 9.79
N PRO A 387 -3.33 -17.63 10.88
CA PRO A 387 -3.89 -16.28 10.94
C PRO A 387 -2.83 -15.17 10.84
N PHE A 388 -3.23 -14.01 10.34
CA PHE A 388 -2.39 -12.81 10.29
C PHE A 388 -2.81 -11.79 11.33
N ASP A 389 -1.88 -11.02 11.89
CA ASP A 389 -2.25 -9.96 12.84
C ASP A 389 -3.01 -8.82 12.16
N LEU A 390 -2.57 -8.46 10.96
CA LEU A 390 -3.15 -7.35 10.20
C LEU A 390 -3.26 -7.70 8.71
N GLY A 391 -4.45 -7.52 8.14
CA GLY A 391 -4.70 -7.48 6.70
C GLY A 391 -4.70 -6.05 6.17
N LEU A 392 -4.10 -5.81 5.01
CA LEU A 392 -4.21 -4.57 4.25
C LEU A 392 -4.93 -4.92 2.95
N ILE A 393 -6.22 -4.58 2.85
CA ILE A 393 -7.15 -5.21 1.90
C ILE A 393 -7.83 -4.13 1.04
N PRO A 394 -7.82 -4.24 -0.30
CA PRO A 394 -8.40 -3.22 -1.17
C PRO A 394 -9.92 -3.16 -1.01
N ILE A 395 -10.46 -1.95 -0.99
CA ILE A 395 -11.90 -1.69 -0.89
C ILE A 395 -12.44 -0.77 -1.99
N GLY A 396 -11.58 -0.21 -2.84
CA GLY A 396 -11.94 0.72 -3.92
C GLY A 396 -11.56 0.21 -5.31
N ALA A 397 -11.84 1.02 -6.32
CA ALA A 397 -11.63 0.75 -7.75
C ALA A 397 -12.56 -0.31 -8.36
N TYR A 398 -13.82 -0.39 -7.91
CA TYR A 398 -14.69 -1.53 -8.24
C TYR A 398 -15.85 -1.23 -9.19
N ASP A 399 -16.15 0.04 -9.52
CA ASP A 399 -17.35 0.40 -10.30
C ASP A 399 -17.06 0.75 -11.78
N PRO A 400 -17.83 0.25 -12.76
CA PRO A 400 -18.95 -0.67 -12.65
C PRO A 400 -18.52 -2.12 -12.40
N ARG A 401 -19.23 -2.78 -11.47
CA ARG A 401 -18.91 -4.14 -10.99
C ARG A 401 -18.72 -5.17 -12.10
N TRP A 402 -19.58 -5.18 -13.11
CA TRP A 402 -19.47 -6.16 -14.21
C TRP A 402 -18.20 -6.02 -15.04
N LEU A 403 -17.56 -4.86 -15.01
CA LEU A 403 -16.31 -4.60 -15.71
C LEU A 403 -15.10 -4.85 -14.80
N PHE A 404 -15.14 -4.47 -13.52
CA PHE A 404 -13.95 -4.50 -12.66
C PHE A 404 -13.91 -5.64 -11.64
N SER A 405 -15.03 -6.28 -11.31
CA SER A 405 -15.11 -7.35 -10.27
C SER A 405 -14.16 -8.53 -10.47
N HIS A 406 -13.79 -8.82 -11.73
CA HIS A 406 -12.81 -9.86 -12.02
C HIS A 406 -11.40 -9.57 -11.48
N MET A 407 -11.09 -8.29 -11.19
CA MET A 407 -9.76 -7.84 -10.78
C MET A 407 -9.75 -6.88 -9.58
N HIS A 408 -10.88 -6.30 -9.18
CA HIS A 408 -11.03 -5.44 -7.99
C HIS A 408 -12.22 -5.86 -7.12
N ALA A 409 -11.93 -6.11 -5.85
CA ALA A 409 -12.89 -6.39 -4.80
C ALA A 409 -13.66 -5.11 -4.47
N ASN A 410 -14.98 -5.23 -4.33
CA ASN A 410 -15.75 -4.22 -3.61
C ASN A 410 -15.63 -4.46 -2.09
N PRO A 411 -16.17 -3.58 -1.23
CA PRO A 411 -16.09 -3.77 0.22
C PRO A 411 -16.74 -5.06 0.74
N TYR A 412 -17.75 -5.59 0.05
CA TYR A 412 -18.36 -6.88 0.42
C TYR A 412 -17.43 -8.05 0.11
N ASP A 413 -16.81 -8.06 -1.08
CA ASP A 413 -15.75 -9.01 -1.44
C ASP A 413 -14.56 -8.91 -0.47
N ALA A 414 -14.20 -7.69 -0.06
CA ALA A 414 -13.10 -7.45 0.87
C ALA A 414 -13.34 -8.08 2.26
N VAL A 415 -14.58 -8.04 2.78
CA VAL A 415 -14.95 -8.70 4.05
C VAL A 415 -14.85 -10.22 3.94
N GLU A 416 -15.13 -10.80 2.78
CA GLU A 416 -14.93 -12.23 2.54
C GLU A 416 -13.45 -12.59 2.46
N ILE A 417 -12.64 -11.78 1.75
CA ILE A 417 -11.18 -11.93 1.71
C ILE A 417 -10.60 -11.84 3.12
N PHE A 418 -11.05 -10.88 3.94
CA PHE A 418 -10.66 -10.73 5.33
C PHE A 418 -10.89 -12.02 6.14
N ARG A 419 -12.07 -12.62 6.00
CA ARG A 419 -12.42 -13.88 6.68
C ARG A 419 -11.61 -15.06 6.16
N ASP A 420 -11.50 -15.20 4.85
CA ASP A 420 -10.85 -16.33 4.19
C ASP A 420 -9.34 -16.34 4.45
N THR A 421 -8.70 -15.16 4.49
CA THR A 421 -7.28 -15.00 4.87
C THR A 421 -7.03 -15.11 6.36
N ARG A 422 -8.09 -15.13 7.19
CA ARG A 422 -8.02 -15.22 8.66
C ARG A 422 -7.16 -14.10 9.28
N CYS A 423 -7.29 -12.89 8.77
CA CYS A 423 -6.69 -11.73 9.43
C CYS A 423 -7.44 -11.44 10.74
N ASN A 424 -6.72 -11.11 11.81
CA ASN A 424 -7.31 -10.77 13.10
C ASN A 424 -7.92 -9.35 13.08
N LYS A 425 -7.21 -8.42 12.44
CA LYS A 425 -7.64 -7.06 12.14
C LYS A 425 -7.34 -6.73 10.69
N ALA A 426 -7.99 -5.73 10.12
CA ALA A 426 -7.66 -5.25 8.79
C ALA A 426 -7.82 -3.74 8.63
N MET A 427 -7.11 -3.19 7.64
CA MET A 427 -7.26 -1.80 7.19
C MET A 427 -7.56 -1.75 5.70
N GLY A 428 -8.51 -0.91 5.30
CA GLY A 428 -8.88 -0.69 3.91
C GLY A 428 -7.81 0.09 3.14
N ILE A 429 -7.46 -0.39 1.95
CA ILE A 429 -6.55 0.27 1.00
C ILE A 429 -7.23 0.54 -0.36
N HIS A 430 -6.51 1.15 -1.29
CA HIS A 430 -6.90 1.31 -2.70
C HIS A 430 -8.11 2.24 -2.94
N TRP A 431 -8.35 3.18 -2.01
CA TRP A 431 -9.44 4.16 -2.10
C TRP A 431 -8.94 5.56 -1.70
N GLY A 432 -9.77 6.59 -1.89
CA GLY A 432 -9.55 7.90 -1.26
C GLY A 432 -8.40 8.76 -1.82
N THR A 433 -7.75 8.36 -2.92
CA THR A 433 -6.53 9.02 -3.42
C THR A 433 -6.60 9.41 -4.90
N TRP A 434 -6.83 8.45 -5.79
CA TRP A 434 -7.04 8.67 -7.23
C TRP A 434 -8.44 8.25 -7.65
N VAL A 435 -8.95 8.88 -8.71
CA VAL A 435 -10.15 8.41 -9.41
C VAL A 435 -9.71 7.41 -10.47
N LEU A 436 -9.91 6.12 -10.19
CA LEU A 436 -9.60 5.03 -11.13
C LEU A 436 -10.88 4.47 -11.80
N THR A 437 -12.01 4.67 -11.16
CA THR A 437 -13.34 4.13 -11.48
C THR A 437 -14.42 5.11 -11.02
N SER A 438 -15.70 4.71 -11.13
CA SER A 438 -16.84 5.63 -11.01
C SER A 438 -17.46 5.76 -9.62
N GLU A 439 -17.08 4.92 -8.65
CA GLU A 439 -17.70 4.98 -7.32
C GLU A 439 -17.45 6.31 -6.62
N GLU A 440 -18.41 6.77 -5.81
CA GLU A 440 -18.24 7.97 -4.99
C GLU A 440 -17.05 7.82 -4.05
N VAL A 441 -16.26 8.89 -3.89
CA VAL A 441 -15.02 8.90 -3.09
C VAL A 441 -15.18 8.32 -1.68
N LEU A 442 -16.30 8.60 -1.02
CA LEU A 442 -16.59 8.15 0.36
C LEU A 442 -17.54 6.96 0.44
N GLU A 443 -17.92 6.37 -0.70
CA GLU A 443 -18.72 5.14 -0.71
C GLU A 443 -17.99 3.93 -0.10
N PRO A 444 -16.69 3.66 -0.40
CA PRO A 444 -16.04 2.43 0.06
C PRO A 444 -16.09 2.22 1.58
N PRO A 445 -15.81 3.21 2.45
CA PRO A 445 -15.98 3.05 3.90
C PRO A 445 -17.42 2.81 4.36
N ARG A 446 -18.41 3.42 3.70
CA ARG A 446 -19.83 3.22 4.06
C ARG A 446 -20.25 1.78 3.74
N GLN A 447 -19.89 1.31 2.54
CA GLN A 447 -20.17 -0.04 2.09
C GLN A 447 -19.40 -1.09 2.92
N LEU A 448 -18.19 -0.78 3.38
CA LEU A 448 -17.44 -1.66 4.29
C LEU A 448 -18.19 -1.92 5.60
N ARG A 449 -18.72 -0.87 6.24
CA ARG A 449 -19.54 -1.01 7.45
C ARG A 449 -20.79 -1.85 7.20
N MET A 450 -21.47 -1.63 6.07
CA MET A 450 -22.64 -2.43 5.69
C MET A 450 -22.28 -3.91 5.48
N ALA A 451 -21.17 -4.19 4.80
CA ALA A 451 -20.68 -5.55 4.59
C ALA A 451 -20.31 -6.26 5.91
N LEU A 452 -19.66 -5.56 6.85
CA LEU A 452 -19.36 -6.08 8.18
C LEU A 452 -20.63 -6.41 8.96
N ARG A 453 -21.59 -5.47 9.00
CA ARG A 453 -22.90 -5.68 9.63
C ARG A 453 -23.61 -6.90 9.06
N ARG A 454 -23.61 -7.08 7.73
CA ARG A 454 -24.22 -8.24 7.06
C ARG A 454 -23.63 -9.57 7.53
N ARG A 455 -22.35 -9.60 7.88
CA ARG A 455 -21.67 -10.78 8.43
C ARG A 455 -21.73 -10.90 9.95
N GLY A 456 -22.46 -10.01 10.63
CA GLY A 456 -22.55 -9.99 12.09
C GLY A 456 -21.23 -9.64 12.77
N MET A 457 -20.36 -8.91 12.07
CA MET A 457 -19.10 -8.39 12.61
C MET A 457 -19.30 -6.96 13.13
N GLU A 458 -18.48 -6.56 14.09
CA GLU A 458 -18.42 -5.16 14.54
C GLU A 458 -18.08 -4.23 13.36
N GLU A 459 -18.85 -3.16 13.20
CA GLU A 459 -18.69 -2.20 12.09
C GLU A 459 -17.42 -1.36 12.21
N GLU A 460 -16.81 -1.33 13.41
CA GLU A 460 -15.58 -0.61 13.71
C GLU A 460 -14.66 -1.49 14.58
N GLY A 461 -13.35 -1.26 14.48
CA GLY A 461 -12.35 -1.92 15.30
C GLY A 461 -11.93 -3.30 14.80
N VAL A 462 -12.53 -3.85 13.74
CA VAL A 462 -12.18 -5.19 13.18
C VAL A 462 -11.56 -5.06 11.80
N PHE A 463 -12.28 -4.46 10.85
CA PHE A 463 -11.76 -4.11 9.53
C PHE A 463 -12.12 -2.65 9.26
N ASP A 464 -11.15 -1.77 9.52
CA ASP A 464 -11.37 -0.34 9.56
C ASP A 464 -10.81 0.40 8.35
N VAL A 465 -11.13 1.68 8.27
CA VAL A 465 -10.40 2.66 7.48
C VAL A 465 -9.83 3.75 8.39
N CYS A 466 -8.85 4.49 7.91
CA CYS A 466 -8.28 5.63 8.62
C CYS A 466 -8.10 6.82 7.69
N GLU A 467 -7.67 7.96 8.23
CA GLU A 467 -7.30 9.12 7.42
C GLU A 467 -5.93 8.93 6.75
N ILE A 468 -5.69 9.64 5.65
CA ILE A 468 -4.38 9.62 4.98
C ILE A 468 -3.36 10.30 5.91
N GLY A 469 -2.29 9.59 6.24
CA GLY A 469 -1.25 9.97 7.20
C GLY A 469 -1.57 9.55 8.64
N GLU A 470 -2.73 8.94 8.92
CA GLU A 470 -3.02 8.41 10.24
C GLU A 470 -2.29 7.08 10.49
N SER A 471 -1.77 6.93 11.71
CA SER A 471 -1.17 5.69 12.19
C SER A 471 -2.12 4.97 13.16
N ARG A 472 -2.32 3.67 12.95
CA ARG A 472 -3.07 2.77 13.86
C ARG A 472 -2.14 1.76 14.52
N GLU A 473 -2.44 1.39 15.76
CA GLU A 473 -1.67 0.41 16.54
C GLU A 473 -2.45 -0.88 16.76
N PHE A 474 -1.74 -2.00 16.67
CA PHE A 474 -2.28 -3.36 16.76
C PHE A 474 -1.43 -4.16 17.74
N TYR A 475 -1.93 -4.27 18.97
CA TYR A 475 -1.29 -5.02 20.05
C TYR A 475 -1.46 -6.53 19.86
N SER A 476 -0.53 -7.31 20.44
CA SER A 476 -0.72 -8.75 20.55
C SER A 476 -1.94 -9.04 21.44
N SER A 477 -2.67 -10.12 21.14
CA SER A 477 -3.76 -10.63 21.97
C SER A 477 -3.32 -10.89 23.42
N ASP A 478 -2.04 -11.15 23.66
CA ASP A 478 -1.48 -11.39 25.00
C ASP A 478 -1.34 -10.09 25.82
N LEU A 479 -1.16 -8.94 25.16
CA LEU A 479 -1.05 -7.62 25.78
C LEU A 479 -2.43 -6.99 26.01
N GLY A 480 -3.40 -7.22 25.11
CA GLY A 480 -4.78 -6.73 25.26
C GLY A 480 -5.56 -7.34 26.42
N ARG A 481 -5.02 -8.36 27.09
CA ARG A 481 -5.63 -9.01 28.26
C ARG A 481 -5.15 -8.43 29.60
N LEU A 482 -4.15 -7.55 29.59
CA LEU A 482 -3.56 -6.98 30.81
C LEU A 482 -4.20 -5.65 31.27
N ASP A 483 -5.13 -5.07 30.50
CA ASP A 483 -5.82 -3.81 30.85
C ASP A 483 -7.30 -4.01 31.22
N LEU A 484 -7.64 -5.10 31.90
CA LEU A 484 -8.93 -5.28 32.58
C LEU A 484 -8.76 -6.07 33.89
N VAL A 485 -8.13 -5.46 34.90
CA VAL A 485 -8.33 -5.80 36.33
C VAL A 485 -8.37 -4.52 37.14
#